data_AF-A0A7I7U890-F1
#
_entry.id   AF-A0A7I7U890-F1
#
_cell.length_a   1.000
_cell.length_b   1.000
_cell.length_c   1.000
_cell.angle_alpha   90.00
_cell.angle_beta   90.00
_cell.angle_gamma   90.00
#
_symmetry.space_group_name_H-M   'P 1'
#
loop_
_entity.id
_entity.type
_entity.pdbx_description
1 polymer ?
#
loop_
_entity_poly.entity_id
_entity_poly.type
_entity_poly.pdbx_seq_one_letter_code
_entity_poly.pdbx_strand_id
1 'polypeptide(L)'
;MAAFGVSGCGQSDHPAATPFTPPPSATTTPRPEPIPDSPGGPPLPPAAALTDVMARLTDPAVPGMEKISLIEQGTAAEGAGLDRFVVALRDNGSYPWTFEAHDLAWSQSAPGHVLATVVIRPADRQRGEFSYPLEFAPAGPSWQLTRDTADLLLSVDDPPR
;
A
#
# COMPACT_ATOMS: atom_id res chain seq x y z
N MET A 1 53.91 -44.27 0.61
CA MET A 1 52.98 -45.24 0.00
C MET A 1 51.93 -45.61 1.03
N ALA A 2 50.66 -45.30 0.77
CA ALA A 2 49.49 -46.00 1.30
C ALA A 2 48.26 -45.26 0.78
N ALA A 3 47.69 -45.77 -0.32
CA ALA A 3 46.34 -45.46 -0.74
C ALA A 3 45.42 -46.48 -0.05
N PHE A 4 44.34 -46.02 0.56
CA PHE A 4 43.22 -46.87 0.93
C PHE A 4 41.92 -46.07 0.77
N GLY A 5 41.17 -46.42 -0.26
CA GLY A 5 39.73 -46.17 -0.32
C GLY A 5 38.99 -47.33 0.34
N VAL A 6 37.79 -47.06 0.85
CA VAL A 6 36.76 -48.09 0.99
C VAL A 6 35.39 -47.43 0.91
N SER A 7 34.61 -47.86 -0.09
CA SER A 7 33.16 -47.71 -0.10
C SER A 7 32.58 -48.84 0.75
N GLY A 8 31.62 -48.53 1.62
CA GLY A 8 30.89 -49.53 2.40
C GLY A 8 29.40 -49.22 2.40
N CYS A 9 28.66 -49.88 1.51
CA CYS A 9 27.20 -49.96 1.54
C CYS A 9 26.74 -50.85 2.70
N GLY A 10 25.66 -50.46 3.36
CA GLY A 10 25.00 -51.29 4.37
C GLY A 10 23.59 -50.81 4.63
N GLN A 11 22.64 -51.29 3.81
CA GLN A 11 21.21 -51.20 4.09
C GLN A 11 20.88 -52.27 5.13
N SER A 12 20.39 -51.84 6.29
CA SER A 12 19.85 -52.72 7.32
C SER A 12 18.39 -52.38 7.55
N ASP A 13 17.55 -53.32 7.14
CA ASP A 13 16.11 -53.41 7.43
C ASP A 13 15.92 -54.04 8.82
N HIS A 14 15.23 -53.33 9.73
CA HIS A 14 14.54 -53.89 10.89
C HIS A 14 13.66 -52.81 11.56
N PRO A 15 12.64 -53.17 12.36
CA PRO A 15 11.29 -53.54 11.94
C PRO A 15 10.25 -52.60 12.58
N ALA A 16 8.98 -52.83 12.24
CA ALA A 16 7.83 -52.12 12.80
C ALA A 16 7.74 -52.23 14.34
N ALA A 17 7.64 -51.08 15.01
CA ALA A 17 7.00 -50.93 16.31
C ALA A 17 5.89 -49.87 16.21
N THR A 18 4.81 -50.17 16.90
CA THR A 18 3.45 -49.60 16.89
C THR A 18 3.35 -48.12 17.32
N PRO A 19 2.19 -47.47 17.10
CA PRO A 19 2.10 -46.06 16.72
C PRO A 19 2.26 -45.11 17.91
N PHE A 20 3.06 -44.07 17.73
CA PHE A 20 2.95 -42.87 18.56
C PHE A 20 2.00 -41.92 17.85
N THR A 21 0.80 -41.76 18.40
CA THR A 21 -0.13 -40.69 18.00
C THR A 21 0.54 -39.35 18.32
N PRO A 22 0.90 -38.51 17.32
CA PRO A 22 1.32 -37.16 17.61
C PRO A 22 0.10 -36.36 18.13
N PRO A 23 0.29 -35.40 19.06
CA PRO A 23 -0.77 -34.45 19.39
C PRO A 23 -1.20 -33.71 18.12
N PRO A 24 -2.45 -33.22 18.00
CA PRO A 24 -2.79 -32.30 16.92
C PRO A 24 -1.83 -31.12 17.03
N SER A 25 -0.98 -30.96 16.01
CA SER A 25 -0.11 -29.80 15.88
C SER A 25 -0.98 -28.57 16.00
N ALA A 26 -0.65 -27.74 16.98
CA ALA A 26 -1.26 -26.45 17.21
C ALA A 26 -1.40 -25.72 15.88
N THR A 27 -2.58 -25.14 15.67
CA THR A 27 -2.87 -24.17 14.63
C THR A 27 -1.65 -23.28 14.45
N THR A 28 -0.95 -23.45 13.32
CA THR A 28 0.10 -22.54 12.90
C THR A 28 -0.59 -21.19 12.71
N THR A 29 -0.50 -20.34 13.72
CA THR A 29 -0.73 -18.91 13.56
C THR A 29 0.07 -18.50 12.32
N PRO A 30 -0.54 -17.85 11.31
CA PRO A 30 0.24 -17.38 10.17
C PRO A 30 1.38 -16.53 10.74
N ARG A 31 2.61 -16.97 10.46
CA ARG A 31 3.81 -16.18 10.72
C ARG A 31 3.56 -14.82 10.05
N PRO A 32 3.72 -13.67 10.74
CA PRO A 32 3.69 -12.38 10.08
C PRO A 32 4.65 -12.45 8.90
N GLU A 33 4.12 -12.25 7.70
CA GLU A 33 4.93 -12.26 6.48
C GLU A 33 6.04 -11.20 6.62
N PRO A 34 7.28 -11.51 6.20
CA PRO A 34 8.38 -10.57 6.31
C PRO A 34 8.04 -9.29 5.53
N ILE A 35 7.98 -8.17 6.26
CA ILE A 35 7.80 -6.82 5.74
C ILE A 35 9.07 -6.49 4.93
N PRO A 36 9.01 -6.33 3.59
CA PRO A 36 10.23 -6.36 2.81
C PRO A 36 10.60 -5.00 2.22
N ASP A 37 11.41 -4.23 2.95
CA ASP A 37 12.55 -3.55 2.32
C ASP A 37 13.74 -4.52 2.12
N SER A 38 13.55 -5.80 2.42
CA SER A 38 14.54 -6.86 2.21
C SER A 38 14.43 -7.48 0.81
N PRO A 39 15.56 -7.77 0.14
CA PRO A 39 15.59 -8.58 -1.08
C PRO A 39 14.87 -9.92 -0.84
N GLY A 40 13.71 -10.12 -1.46
CA GLY A 40 12.92 -11.35 -1.34
C GLY A 40 11.41 -11.20 -1.09
N GLY A 41 10.89 -9.97 -0.88
CA GLY A 41 9.46 -9.71 -0.83
C GLY A 41 8.80 -9.48 -2.19
N PRO A 42 7.45 -9.38 -2.25
CA PRO A 42 6.77 -8.89 -3.46
C PRO A 42 7.32 -7.50 -3.84
N PRO A 43 7.49 -7.21 -5.14
CA PRO A 43 7.98 -5.92 -5.57
C PRO A 43 7.03 -4.80 -5.13
N LEU A 44 7.58 -3.65 -4.76
CA LEU A 44 6.79 -2.44 -4.53
C LEU A 44 5.96 -2.10 -5.78
N PRO A 45 4.77 -1.49 -5.61
CA PRO A 45 3.98 -1.05 -6.75
C PRO A 45 4.72 0.02 -7.55
N PRO A 46 4.41 0.17 -8.85
CA PRO A 46 4.93 1.28 -9.62
C PRO A 46 4.37 2.59 -9.07
N ALA A 47 5.20 3.63 -8.99
CA ALA A 47 4.79 4.97 -8.57
C ALA A 47 3.56 5.49 -9.35
N ALA A 48 3.48 5.14 -10.64
CA ALA A 48 2.35 5.47 -11.51
C ALA A 48 1.00 4.97 -10.97
N ALA A 49 0.97 3.80 -10.31
CA ALA A 49 -0.26 3.27 -9.72
C ALA A 49 -0.75 4.13 -8.55
N LEU A 50 0.16 4.67 -7.75
CA LEU A 50 -0.18 5.56 -6.63
C LEU A 50 -0.59 6.95 -7.12
N THR A 51 0.12 7.49 -8.12
CA THR A 51 -0.24 8.78 -8.72
C THR A 51 -1.57 8.72 -9.50
N ASP A 52 -1.94 7.56 -10.06
CA ASP A 52 -3.26 7.38 -10.72
C ASP A 52 -4.41 7.51 -9.71
N VAL A 53 -4.25 6.98 -8.49
CA VAL A 53 -5.21 7.17 -7.39
C VAL A 53 -5.39 8.65 -7.09
N MET A 54 -4.28 9.38 -6.92
CA MET A 54 -4.30 10.82 -6.64
C MET A 54 -4.88 11.63 -7.81
N ALA A 55 -4.55 11.28 -9.04
CA ALA A 55 -5.07 11.92 -10.23
C ALA A 55 -6.59 11.76 -10.31
N ARG A 56 -7.13 10.55 -10.11
CA ARG A 56 -8.58 10.32 -10.11
C ARG A 56 -9.30 10.97 -8.93
N LEU A 57 -8.69 10.96 -7.75
CA LEU A 57 -9.25 11.62 -6.56
C LEU A 57 -9.43 13.12 -6.79
N THR A 58 -8.48 13.74 -7.49
CA THR A 58 -8.50 15.16 -7.83
C THR A 58 -9.10 15.48 -9.19
N ASP A 59 -9.57 14.46 -9.92
CA ASP A 59 -10.18 14.66 -11.23
C ASP A 59 -11.64 15.12 -11.07
N PRO A 60 -11.98 16.35 -11.51
CA PRO A 60 -13.35 16.83 -11.53
C PRO A 60 -14.27 16.08 -12.50
N ALA A 61 -13.75 15.32 -13.46
CA ALA A 61 -14.53 14.46 -14.34
C ALA A 61 -14.95 13.15 -13.65
N VAL A 62 -14.25 12.74 -12.58
CA VAL A 62 -14.60 11.54 -11.81
C VAL A 62 -15.67 11.91 -10.77
N PRO A 63 -16.83 11.24 -10.76
CA PRO A 63 -17.88 11.51 -9.78
C PRO A 63 -17.47 11.03 -8.38
N GLY A 64 -18.00 11.68 -7.33
CA GLY A 64 -17.65 11.40 -5.94
C GLY A 64 -17.88 9.95 -5.52
N MET A 65 -18.88 9.28 -6.11
CA MET A 65 -19.14 7.85 -5.89
C MET A 65 -18.03 6.93 -6.41
N GLU A 66 -17.31 7.34 -7.45
CA GLU A 66 -16.11 6.63 -7.90
C GLU A 66 -14.89 7.01 -7.05
N LYS A 67 -14.80 8.26 -6.59
CA LYS A 67 -13.74 8.73 -5.68
C LYS A 67 -13.75 8.04 -4.33
N ILE A 68 -14.93 7.76 -3.74
CA ILE A 68 -15.01 7.04 -2.46
C ILE A 68 -14.45 5.61 -2.55
N SER A 69 -14.43 5.02 -3.76
CA SER A 69 -13.81 3.70 -3.98
C SER A 69 -12.27 3.76 -4.04
N LEU A 70 -11.71 4.98 -4.07
CA LEU A 70 -10.27 5.25 -4.00
C LEU A 70 -9.81 5.55 -2.57
N ILE A 71 -10.72 5.58 -1.61
CA ILE A 71 -10.44 5.82 -0.20
C ILE A 71 -10.85 4.58 0.57
N GLU A 72 -9.97 4.09 1.43
CA GLU A 72 -10.27 2.99 2.33
C GLU A 72 -11.45 3.38 3.23
N GLN A 73 -12.50 2.55 3.22
CA GLN A 73 -13.75 2.81 3.95
C GLN A 73 -14.45 4.13 3.55
N GLY A 74 -14.29 4.59 2.31
CA GLY A 74 -15.01 5.75 1.79
C GLY A 74 -16.53 5.59 1.88
N THR A 75 -17.22 6.60 2.41
CA THR A 75 -18.67 6.58 2.62
C THR A 75 -19.40 7.46 1.60
N ALA A 76 -20.65 7.11 1.29
CA ALA A 76 -21.47 7.90 0.36
C ALA A 76 -21.68 9.36 0.79
N ALA A 77 -21.62 9.64 2.11
CA ALA A 77 -21.72 11.00 2.64
C ALA A 77 -20.54 11.89 2.22
N GLU A 78 -19.38 11.29 1.95
CA GLU A 78 -18.14 12.00 1.63
C GLU A 78 -18.00 12.29 0.14
N GLY A 79 -18.63 11.49 -0.72
CA GLY A 79 -18.57 11.69 -2.18
C GLY A 79 -19.00 13.11 -2.58
N ALA A 80 -20.07 13.63 -1.99
CA ALA A 80 -20.53 15.00 -2.26
C ALA A 80 -19.62 16.09 -1.67
N GLY A 81 -18.87 15.78 -0.61
CA GLY A 81 -17.85 16.67 -0.03
C GLY A 81 -16.60 16.72 -0.90
N LEU A 82 -16.11 15.54 -1.32
CA LEU A 82 -14.99 15.38 -2.24
C LEU A 82 -15.23 16.07 -3.58
N ASP A 83 -16.44 15.94 -4.14
CA ASP A 83 -16.78 16.63 -5.39
C ASP A 83 -16.74 18.15 -5.23
N ARG A 84 -17.28 18.68 -4.13
CA ARG A 84 -17.23 20.12 -3.83
C ARG A 84 -15.79 20.60 -3.62
N PHE A 85 -14.96 19.83 -2.91
CA PHE A 85 -13.56 20.14 -2.70
C PHE A 85 -12.79 20.21 -4.02
N VAL A 86 -12.95 19.21 -4.89
CA VAL A 86 -12.29 19.19 -6.21
C VAL A 86 -12.75 20.34 -7.10
N VAL A 87 -14.04 20.70 -7.06
CA VAL A 87 -14.56 21.88 -7.77
C VAL A 87 -13.97 23.17 -7.21
N ALA A 88 -13.96 23.35 -5.90
CA ALA A 88 -13.37 24.52 -5.25
C ALA A 88 -11.87 24.67 -5.58
N LEU A 89 -11.11 23.57 -5.58
CA LEU A 89 -9.71 23.54 -5.97
C LEU A 89 -9.48 23.97 -7.42
N ARG A 90 -10.35 23.50 -8.34
CA ARG A 90 -10.32 23.92 -9.74
C ARG A 90 -10.59 25.42 -9.87
N ASP A 91 -11.68 25.90 -9.27
CA ASP A 91 -12.09 27.32 -9.34
C ASP A 91 -11.06 28.26 -8.71
N ASN A 92 -10.27 27.76 -7.76
CA ASN A 92 -9.16 28.50 -7.15
C ASN A 92 -7.91 28.62 -8.05
N GLY A 93 -7.98 28.18 -9.31
CA GLY A 93 -6.98 28.42 -10.35
C GLY A 93 -5.73 27.55 -10.26
N SER A 94 -5.76 26.48 -9.46
CA SER A 94 -4.56 25.67 -9.22
C SER A 94 -4.33 24.57 -10.27
N TYR A 95 -5.32 24.28 -11.12
CA TYR A 95 -5.29 23.20 -12.12
C TYR A 95 -4.54 23.59 -13.42
N PRO A 96 -3.86 22.66 -14.14
CA PRO A 96 -3.65 21.24 -13.82
C PRO A 96 -2.64 21.01 -12.69
N TRP A 97 -2.83 19.93 -11.93
CA TRP A 97 -1.87 19.44 -10.94
C TRP A 97 -1.06 18.31 -11.53
N THR A 98 0.23 18.28 -11.20
CA THR A 98 1.08 17.12 -11.47
C THR A 98 1.43 16.44 -10.15
N PHE A 99 1.29 15.12 -10.14
CA PHE A 99 1.62 14.28 -8.99
C PHE A 99 2.89 13.49 -9.28
N GLU A 100 3.81 13.46 -8.32
CA GLU A 100 5.00 12.61 -8.37
C GLU A 100 5.08 11.83 -7.05
N ALA A 101 5.17 10.50 -7.13
CA ALA A 101 5.37 9.65 -5.95
C ALA A 101 6.82 9.19 -5.88
N HIS A 102 7.45 9.37 -4.73
CA HIS A 102 8.83 8.99 -4.44
C HIS A 102 8.94 8.40 -3.03
N ASP A 103 10.11 7.86 -2.70
CA ASP A 103 10.39 7.21 -1.41
C ASP A 103 9.34 6.14 -1.06
N LEU A 104 8.96 5.32 -2.04
CA LEU A 104 8.03 4.21 -1.83
C LEU A 104 8.69 3.17 -0.93
N ALA A 105 7.98 2.80 0.13
CA ALA A 105 8.39 1.76 1.07
C ALA A 105 7.16 0.99 1.55
N TRP A 106 7.35 -0.26 1.97
CA TRP A 106 6.27 -0.99 2.63
C TRP A 106 6.02 -0.39 4.01
N SER A 107 4.76 -0.25 4.40
CA SER A 107 4.41 0.20 5.73
C SER A 107 4.86 -0.83 6.76
N GLN A 108 5.65 -0.37 7.71
CA GLN A 108 6.12 -1.15 8.86
C GLN A 108 5.05 -1.26 9.96
N SER A 109 3.97 -0.49 9.86
CA SER A 109 2.84 -0.50 10.80
C SER A 109 1.63 -1.24 10.25
N ALA A 110 1.43 -1.27 8.93
CA ALA A 110 0.30 -1.92 8.28
C ALA A 110 0.77 -2.91 7.17
N PRO A 111 0.66 -4.22 7.40
CA PRO A 111 1.10 -5.23 6.44
C PRO A 111 0.45 -5.06 5.06
N GLY A 112 1.26 -4.97 4.02
CA GLY A 112 0.80 -4.83 2.63
C GLY A 112 0.42 -3.40 2.22
N HIS A 113 0.45 -2.43 3.14
CA HIS A 113 0.28 -1.03 2.79
C HIS A 113 1.59 -0.45 2.30
N VAL A 114 1.53 0.59 1.48
CA VAL A 114 2.70 1.28 0.93
C VAL A 114 2.69 2.72 1.39
N LEU A 115 3.78 3.16 2.00
CA LEU A 115 4.02 4.55 2.30
C LEU A 115 4.77 5.17 1.12
N ALA A 116 4.33 6.35 0.67
CA ALA A 116 4.99 7.11 -0.37
C ALA A 116 4.94 8.59 -0.05
N THR A 117 6.00 9.32 -0.40
CA THR A 117 5.94 10.77 -0.38
C THR A 117 5.42 11.24 -1.74
N VAL A 118 4.30 11.96 -1.73
CA VAL A 118 3.67 12.48 -2.94
C VAL A 118 3.89 13.98 -3.03
N VAL A 119 4.56 14.42 -4.09
CA VAL A 119 4.67 15.83 -4.47
C VAL A 119 3.48 16.22 -5.32
N ILE A 120 2.80 17.28 -4.91
CA ILE A 120 1.70 17.92 -5.62
C ILE A 120 2.24 19.26 -6.12
N ARG A 121 2.32 19.42 -7.44
CA ARG A 121 2.75 20.67 -8.07
C ARG A 121 1.53 21.34 -8.73
N PRO A 122 1.05 22.47 -8.22
CA PRO A 122 0.05 23.28 -8.91
C PRO A 122 0.60 23.89 -10.20
N ALA A 123 -0.29 24.25 -11.12
CA ALA A 123 0.09 25.03 -12.31
C ALA A 123 0.65 26.41 -11.93
N ASP A 124 0.10 27.00 -10.86
CA ASP A 124 0.61 28.25 -10.30
C ASP A 124 1.90 27.99 -9.50
N ARG A 125 3.04 28.29 -10.12
CA ARG A 125 4.37 28.16 -9.53
C ARG A 125 4.60 29.06 -8.31
N GLN A 126 3.82 30.13 -8.12
CA GLN A 126 3.94 31.03 -6.97
C GLN A 126 3.39 30.40 -5.69
N ARG A 127 2.52 29.39 -5.79
CA ARG A 127 1.99 28.65 -4.62
C ARG A 127 2.98 27.66 -4.01
N GLY A 128 4.08 27.35 -4.71
CA GLY A 128 5.03 26.33 -4.30
C GLY A 128 4.52 24.91 -4.56
N GLU A 129 5.42 23.94 -4.37
CA GLU A 129 5.08 22.51 -4.37
C GLU A 129 4.77 22.04 -2.94
N PHE A 130 3.88 21.06 -2.82
CA PHE A 130 3.51 20.47 -1.54
C PHE A 130 3.90 19.00 -1.53
N SER A 131 4.59 18.55 -0.49
CA SER A 131 4.95 17.14 -0.31
C SER A 131 4.28 16.59 0.93
N TYR A 132 3.51 15.51 0.76
CA TYR A 132 2.82 14.84 1.85
C TYR A 132 3.18 13.35 1.91
N PRO A 133 3.46 12.81 3.09
CA PRO A 133 3.54 11.37 3.28
C PRO A 133 2.12 10.80 3.20
N LEU A 134 1.87 9.94 2.20
CA LEU A 134 0.60 9.27 1.98
C LEU A 134 0.78 7.76 2.13
N GLU A 135 -0.21 7.11 2.74
CA GLU A 135 -0.24 5.66 2.86
C GLU A 135 -1.33 5.10 1.95
N PHE A 136 -1.02 4.01 1.27
CA PHE A 136 -1.90 3.38 0.30
C PHE A 136 -2.16 1.92 0.69
N ALA A 137 -3.43 1.55 0.71
CA ALA A 137 -3.88 0.18 0.92
C ALA A 137 -4.13 -0.53 -0.42
N PRO A 138 -3.81 -1.84 -0.53
CA PRO A 138 -4.12 -2.62 -1.72
C PRO A 138 -5.62 -2.89 -1.83
N ALA A 139 -6.19 -2.67 -3.01
CA ALA A 139 -7.62 -2.85 -3.31
C ALA A 139 -7.80 -3.68 -4.59
N GLY A 140 -7.62 -5.00 -4.48
CA GLY A 140 -7.66 -5.91 -5.63
C GLY A 140 -6.52 -5.60 -6.62
N PRO A 141 -6.80 -5.27 -7.89
CA PRO A 141 -5.78 -4.87 -8.86
C PRO A 141 -5.35 -3.40 -8.74
N SER A 142 -6.01 -2.62 -7.86
CA SER A 142 -5.83 -1.18 -7.71
C SER A 142 -5.33 -0.83 -6.30
N TRP A 143 -5.12 0.47 -6.06
CA TRP A 143 -4.73 1.02 -4.77
C TRP A 143 -5.77 2.02 -4.28
N GLN A 144 -5.84 2.19 -2.95
CA GLN A 144 -6.66 3.18 -2.28
C GLN A 144 -5.82 3.98 -1.31
N LEU A 145 -6.18 5.23 -1.07
CA LEU A 145 -5.62 6.03 0.00
C LEU A 145 -6.17 5.51 1.34
N THR A 146 -5.34 5.38 2.37
CA THR A 146 -5.85 4.97 3.69
C THR A 146 -6.73 6.06 4.29
N ARG A 147 -7.62 5.64 5.19
CA ARG A 147 -8.56 6.54 5.86
C ARG A 147 -7.83 7.68 6.57
N ASP A 148 -6.80 7.37 7.35
CA ASP A 148 -6.00 8.35 8.09
C ASP A 148 -5.41 9.45 7.19
N THR A 149 -4.86 9.07 6.03
CA THR A 149 -4.28 10.07 5.12
C THR A 149 -5.33 10.80 4.29
N ALA A 150 -6.47 10.16 4.00
CA ALA A 150 -7.62 10.84 3.42
C ALA A 150 -8.18 11.92 4.36
N ASP A 151 -8.35 11.62 5.64
CA ASP A 151 -8.80 12.59 6.64
C ASP A 151 -7.82 13.75 6.80
N LEU A 152 -6.50 13.54 6.66
CA LEU A 152 -5.50 14.62 6.66
C LEU A 152 -5.67 15.56 5.45
N LEU A 153 -5.93 15.01 4.27
CA LEU A 153 -6.17 15.80 3.06
C LEU A 153 -7.50 16.58 3.14
N LEU A 154 -8.53 15.96 3.73
CA LEU A 154 -9.85 16.57 3.90
C LEU A 154 -9.89 17.62 5.02
N SER A 155 -9.12 17.42 6.11
CA SER A 155 -9.05 18.35 7.24
C SER A 155 -8.36 19.67 6.90
N VAL A 156 -7.65 19.74 5.77
CA VAL A 156 -7.02 20.98 5.29
C VAL A 156 -8.05 22.05 4.88
N ASP A 157 -9.34 21.68 4.76
CA ASP A 157 -10.45 22.59 4.41
C ASP A 157 -11.22 23.13 5.62
N ASP A 158 -10.92 22.74 6.88
CA ASP A 158 -11.60 23.36 8.04
C ASP A 158 -11.05 24.77 8.25
N PRO A 159 -11.83 25.85 7.99
CA PRO A 159 -11.38 27.18 8.36
C PRO A 159 -11.21 27.23 9.88
N PRO A 160 -10.20 27.94 10.41
CA PRO A 160 -10.10 28.12 11.85
C PRO A 160 -11.40 28.72 12.36
N ARG A 161 -12.06 28.04 13.29
CA ARG A 161 -13.25 28.54 13.98
C ARG A 161 -12.99 29.84 14.74
#